data_AF-A0A1S3M7Z3-F1
#
_entry.id   AF-A0A1S3M7Z3-F1
#
_cell.length_a   1.000
_cell.length_b   1.000
_cell.length_c   1.000
_cell.angle_alpha   90.00
_cell.angle_beta   90.00
_cell.angle_gamma   90.00
#
_symmetry.space_group_name_H-M   'P 1'
#
loop_
_entity.id
_entity.type
_entity.pdbx_description
1 polymer ?
#
loop_
_entity_poly.entity_id
_entity_poly.type
_entity_poly.pdbx_seq_one_letter_code
_entity_poly.pdbx_strand_id
1 'polypeptide(L)'
;MGCAISGLAPKQVGDVMDDVPIVHLTDEHREIIKETWKVIQENIAKVGIIMFVGIMHFIEKSVARLNQMERLDQLILDLGKSHYRYNSPPKYYMYVGAEFIRAVQPILKDNWTPEVEEAWKTLFLYITSIMKQGYVEEEKNQRNTMANTSRERPEKRLNVI
;
A
#
# COMPACT_ATOMS: atom_id res chain seq x y z
N MET A 1 43.86 -12.57 -45.75
CA MET A 1 43.61 -11.88 -44.46
C MET A 1 42.60 -10.77 -44.71
N GLY A 2 41.39 -10.93 -44.23
CA GLY A 2 40.30 -9.97 -44.41
C GLY A 2 39.22 -10.26 -43.37
N CYS A 3 39.09 -9.36 -42.42
CA CYS A 3 38.27 -9.45 -41.23
C CYS A 3 36.78 -9.36 -41.59
N ALA A 4 35.94 -10.26 -41.08
CA ALA A 4 34.48 -10.15 -41.14
C ALA A 4 33.91 -10.28 -39.73
N ILE A 5 34.02 -9.21 -38.93
CA ILE A 5 33.21 -9.01 -37.73
C ILE A 5 32.04 -8.12 -38.11
N SER A 6 30.93 -8.74 -38.51
CA SER A 6 29.67 -8.04 -38.75
C SER A 6 28.82 -8.07 -37.48
N GLY A 7 28.65 -6.88 -36.88
CA GLY A 7 27.50 -6.43 -36.09
C GLY A 7 26.89 -7.37 -35.04
N LEU A 8 27.36 -7.26 -33.79
CA LEU A 8 26.49 -7.46 -32.63
C LEU A 8 25.71 -6.15 -32.41
N ALA A 9 24.50 -6.06 -32.95
CA ALA A 9 23.52 -5.09 -32.47
C ALA A 9 22.94 -5.59 -31.13
N PRO A 10 22.82 -4.75 -30.09
CA PRO A 10 22.12 -5.14 -28.88
C PRO A 10 20.65 -5.37 -29.23
N LYS A 11 20.10 -6.55 -28.87
CA LYS A 11 18.65 -6.75 -28.87
C LYS A 11 18.06 -5.65 -27.98
N GLN A 12 17.27 -4.77 -28.58
CA GLN A 12 16.40 -3.89 -27.80
C GLN A 12 15.53 -4.80 -26.93
N VAL A 13 15.61 -4.58 -25.62
CA VAL A 13 14.66 -5.13 -24.65
C VAL A 13 13.33 -4.43 -24.94
N GLY A 14 12.64 -4.94 -25.96
CA GLY A 14 11.27 -4.57 -26.27
C GLY A 14 10.39 -5.12 -25.16
N ASP A 15 10.06 -4.23 -24.23
CA ASP A 15 8.73 -4.04 -23.66
C ASP A 15 7.88 -5.33 -23.60
N VAL A 16 8.20 -6.22 -22.66
CA VAL A 16 7.25 -7.23 -22.20
C VAL A 16 6.36 -6.53 -21.17
N MET A 17 5.57 -5.56 -21.64
CA MET A 17 4.42 -5.09 -20.91
C MET A 17 3.29 -6.02 -21.34
N ASP A 18 3.08 -7.06 -20.53
CA ASP A 18 2.05 -8.08 -20.71
C ASP A 18 0.74 -7.45 -21.22
N ASP A 19 0.11 -8.07 -22.22
CA ASP A 19 -1.22 -7.71 -22.72
C ASP A 19 -2.23 -7.73 -21.55
N VAL A 20 -2.38 -6.60 -20.85
CA VAL A 20 -3.38 -6.47 -19.79
C VAL A 20 -4.75 -6.48 -20.47
N PRO A 21 -5.62 -7.46 -20.20
CA PRO A 21 -6.91 -7.54 -20.86
C PRO A 21 -7.74 -6.28 -20.56
N ILE A 22 -8.20 -5.61 -21.61
CA ILE A 22 -9.12 -4.47 -21.46
C ILE A 22 -10.46 -5.00 -20.99
N VAL A 23 -10.81 -4.69 -19.75
CA VAL A 23 -12.12 -5.01 -19.18
C VAL A 23 -13.15 -4.02 -19.71
N HIS A 24 -14.19 -4.50 -20.39
CA HIS A 24 -15.29 -3.68 -20.88
C HIS A 24 -16.51 -3.78 -19.96
N LEU A 25 -17.07 -2.63 -19.59
CA LEU A 25 -18.35 -2.57 -18.87
C LEU A 25 -19.50 -2.99 -19.79
N THR A 26 -20.41 -3.82 -19.29
CA THR A 26 -21.68 -4.12 -19.98
C THR A 26 -22.64 -2.93 -19.83
N ASP A 27 -23.66 -2.85 -20.70
CA ASP A 27 -24.73 -1.85 -20.55
C ASP A 27 -25.47 -2.01 -19.23
N GLU A 28 -25.70 -3.26 -18.81
CA GLU A 28 -26.30 -3.57 -17.52
C GLU A 28 -25.49 -3.01 -16.34
N HIS A 29 -24.16 -3.22 -16.32
CA HIS A 29 -23.31 -2.64 -15.27
C HIS A 29 -23.31 -1.12 -15.28
N ARG A 30 -23.35 -0.48 -16.47
CA ARG A 30 -23.44 0.99 -16.57
C ARG A 30 -24.70 1.52 -15.91
N GLU A 31 -25.85 0.90 -16.16
CA GLU A 31 -27.12 1.35 -15.59
C GLU A 31 -27.19 1.09 -14.08
N ILE A 32 -26.70 -0.06 -13.59
CA ILE A 32 -26.60 -0.34 -12.15
C ILE A 32 -25.73 0.72 -11.45
N ILE A 33 -24.56 1.04 -12.01
CA ILE A 33 -23.65 2.05 -11.42
C ILE A 33 -24.33 3.42 -11.39
N LYS A 34 -25.00 3.84 -12.46
CA LYS A 34 -25.70 5.14 -12.49
C LYS A 34 -26.82 5.21 -11.45
N GLU A 35 -27.62 4.16 -11.32
CA GLU A 35 -28.74 4.17 -10.38
C GLU A 35 -28.24 4.16 -8.93
N THR A 36 -27.28 3.29 -8.62
CA THR A 36 -26.67 3.24 -7.28
C THR A 36 -25.88 4.50 -6.96
N TRP A 37 -25.28 5.17 -7.95
CA TRP A 37 -24.59 6.45 -7.76
C TRP A 37 -25.54 7.55 -7.27
N LYS A 38 -26.81 7.58 -7.69
CA LYS A 38 -27.79 8.57 -7.19
C LYS A 38 -27.94 8.47 -5.66
N VAL A 39 -28.06 7.24 -5.15
CA VAL A 39 -28.17 6.96 -3.71
C VAL A 39 -26.87 7.32 -2.96
N ILE A 40 -25.72 7.00 -3.56
CA ILE A 40 -24.40 7.36 -3.01
C ILE A 40 -24.25 8.89 -2.95
N GLN A 41 -24.68 9.60 -3.99
CA GLN A 41 -24.55 11.05 -4.09
C GLN A 41 -25.36 11.76 -2.99
N GLU A 42 -26.56 11.27 -2.67
CA GLU A 42 -27.36 11.77 -1.54
C GLU A 42 -26.67 11.57 -0.18
N ASN A 43 -25.78 10.57 -0.08
CA ASN A 43 -25.08 10.18 1.13
C ASN A 43 -23.56 10.43 1.05
N ILE A 44 -23.10 11.29 0.12
CA ILE A 44 -21.69 11.37 -0.26
C ILE A 44 -20.77 11.74 0.92
N ALA A 45 -21.23 12.62 1.81
CA ALA A 45 -20.49 13.00 3.01
C ALA A 45 -20.31 11.81 3.96
N LYS A 46 -21.34 10.97 4.14
CA LYS A 46 -21.29 9.79 5.01
C LYS A 46 -20.35 8.72 4.44
N VAL A 47 -20.39 8.50 3.13
CA VAL A 47 -19.46 7.59 2.45
C VAL A 47 -18.02 8.07 2.64
N GLY A 48 -17.78 9.37 2.44
CA GLY A 48 -16.48 9.99 2.73
C GLY A 48 -16.04 9.73 4.17
N ILE A 49 -16.87 10.04 5.16
CA ILE A 49 -16.56 9.79 6.57
C ILE A 49 -16.20 8.31 6.79
N ILE A 50 -17.01 7.37 6.31
CA ILE A 50 -16.74 5.92 6.48
C ILE A 50 -15.39 5.53 5.89
N MET A 51 -15.04 6.04 4.70
CA MET A 51 -13.76 5.74 4.05
C MET A 51 -12.56 6.34 4.80
N PHE A 52 -12.71 7.51 5.40
CA PHE A 52 -11.61 8.23 6.07
C PHE A 52 -11.47 7.92 7.57
N VAL A 53 -12.52 7.45 8.24
CA VAL A 53 -12.53 7.22 9.71
C VAL A 53 -11.38 6.33 10.17
N GLY A 54 -11.07 5.26 9.44
CA GLY A 54 -9.99 4.35 9.82
C GLY A 54 -8.61 5.01 9.82
N ILE A 55 -8.34 5.85 8.82
CA ILE A 55 -7.09 6.61 8.70
C ILE A 55 -7.01 7.65 9.81
N MET A 56 -8.08 8.44 10.00
CA MET A 56 -8.12 9.49 11.02
C MET A 56 -7.96 8.93 12.44
N HIS A 57 -8.62 7.82 12.74
CA HIS A 57 -8.49 7.13 14.04
C HIS A 57 -7.06 6.66 14.31
N PHE A 58 -6.36 6.18 13.27
CA PHE A 58 -4.97 5.79 13.43
C PHE A 58 -4.05 7.00 13.66
N ILE A 59 -4.26 8.10 12.93
CA ILE A 59 -3.52 9.35 13.13
C ILE A 59 -3.74 9.88 14.55
N GLU A 60 -4.99 9.90 15.03
CA GLU A 60 -5.34 10.30 16.40
C GLU A 60 -4.60 9.44 17.44
N LYS A 61 -4.64 8.11 17.30
CA LYS A 61 -3.91 7.18 18.17
C LYS A 61 -2.40 7.43 18.16
N SER A 62 -1.87 7.85 17.01
CA SER A 62 -0.44 8.13 16.84
C SER A 62 -0.05 9.41 17.56
N VAL A 63 -0.80 10.50 17.36
CA VAL A 63 -0.63 11.78 18.05
C VAL A 63 -0.74 11.61 19.57
N ALA A 64 -1.72 10.84 20.04
CA ALA A 64 -1.91 10.55 21.46
C ALA A 64 -0.74 9.79 22.13
N ARG A 65 0.18 9.22 21.34
CA ARG A 65 1.31 8.40 21.80
C ARG A 65 2.68 9.00 21.51
N LEU A 66 2.76 10.27 21.11
CA LEU A 66 4.05 10.94 20.84
C LEU A 66 4.98 11.02 22.08
N ASN A 67 4.45 10.81 23.29
CA ASN A 67 5.22 10.69 24.53
C ASN A 67 5.45 9.23 25.00
N GLN A 68 5.08 8.25 24.18
CA GLN A 68 5.17 6.80 24.46
C GLN A 68 5.71 6.08 23.21
N MET A 69 6.91 6.46 22.78
CA MET A 69 7.45 6.12 21.46
C MET A 69 7.54 4.61 21.22
N GLU A 70 7.91 3.80 22.20
CA GLU A 70 7.99 2.34 22.04
C GLU A 70 6.61 1.72 21.74
N ARG A 71 5.55 2.26 22.37
CA ARG A 71 4.16 1.82 22.12
C ARG A 71 3.67 2.31 20.76
N LEU A 72 4.11 3.48 20.32
CA LEU A 72 3.79 4.01 19.00
C LEU A 72 4.47 3.18 17.90
N ASP A 73 5.76 2.90 18.06
CA ASP A 73 6.53 2.05 17.15
C ASP A 73 5.86 0.69 16.96
N GLN A 74 5.52 0.01 18.06
CA GLN A 74 4.87 -1.30 18.00
C GLN A 74 3.50 -1.23 17.30
N LEU A 75 2.69 -0.21 17.61
CA LEU A 75 1.38 0.00 16.97
C LEU A 75 1.52 0.18 15.45
N ILE A 76 2.50 0.99 15.00
CA ILE A 76 2.75 1.25 13.58
C ILE A 76 3.31 0.00 12.89
N LEU A 77 4.19 -0.73 13.57
CA LEU A 77 4.78 -1.97 13.07
C LEU A 77 3.69 -3.02 12.79
N ASP A 78 2.78 -3.22 13.74
CA ASP A 78 1.66 -4.17 13.62
C ASP A 78 0.67 -3.76 12.52
N LEU A 79 0.47 -2.46 12.31
CA LEU A 79 -0.28 -1.95 11.17
C LEU A 79 0.41 -2.32 9.84
N GLY A 80 1.73 -2.18 9.77
CA GLY A 80 2.55 -2.58 8.63
C GLY A 80 2.44 -4.08 8.29
N LYS A 81 2.52 -4.95 9.32
CA LYS A 81 2.30 -6.40 9.17
C LYS A 81 0.91 -6.72 8.63
N SER A 82 -0.10 -5.98 9.09
CA SER A 82 -1.48 -6.15 8.62
C SER A 82 -1.63 -5.74 7.15
N HIS A 83 -0.97 -4.67 6.70
CA HIS A 83 -0.99 -4.25 5.30
C HIS A 83 -0.35 -5.27 4.35
N TYR A 84 0.64 -6.04 4.81
CA TYR A 84 1.15 -7.19 4.05
C TYR A 84 0.05 -8.22 3.80
N ARG A 85 -0.70 -8.59 4.85
CA ARG A 85 -1.80 -9.53 4.77
C ARG A 85 -2.96 -9.05 3.88
N TYR A 86 -3.11 -7.74 3.72
CA TYR A 86 -4.10 -7.12 2.82
C TYR A 86 -3.56 -6.86 1.41
N ASN A 87 -2.37 -7.34 1.05
CA ASN A 87 -1.73 -7.08 -0.24
C ASN A 87 -1.63 -5.58 -0.58
N SER A 88 -1.40 -4.73 0.42
CA SER A 88 -1.36 -3.27 0.29
C SER A 88 0.09 -2.79 0.38
N PRO A 89 0.81 -2.60 -0.75
CA PRO A 89 2.26 -2.41 -0.73
C PRO A 89 2.66 -0.98 -0.31
N PRO A 90 3.87 -0.81 0.29
CA PRO A 90 4.34 0.47 0.82
C PRO A 90 4.42 1.65 -0.15
N LYS A 91 4.47 1.39 -1.47
CA LYS A 91 4.55 2.44 -2.51
C LYS A 91 3.40 3.45 -2.46
N TYR A 92 2.27 3.10 -1.83
CA TYR A 92 1.09 3.97 -1.77
C TYR A 92 0.97 4.80 -0.50
N TYR A 93 1.74 4.50 0.56
CA TYR A 93 1.46 5.06 1.88
C TYR A 93 1.64 6.58 1.96
N MET A 94 2.63 7.11 1.24
CA MET A 94 2.92 8.55 1.23
C MET A 94 1.81 9.38 0.58
N TYR A 95 0.96 8.80 -0.28
CA TYR A 95 -0.18 9.52 -0.83
C TYR A 95 -1.19 9.90 0.25
N VAL A 96 -1.36 9.07 1.28
CA VAL A 96 -2.24 9.38 2.41
C VAL A 96 -1.74 10.60 3.18
N GLY A 97 -0.43 10.70 3.42
CA GLY A 97 0.17 11.86 4.08
C GLY A 97 0.01 13.15 3.26
N ALA A 98 0.22 13.07 1.95
CA ALA A 98 0.04 14.21 1.05
C ALA A 98 -1.40 14.73 1.03
N GLU A 99 -2.39 13.83 0.93
CA GLU A 99 -3.81 14.22 0.95
C GLU A 99 -4.25 14.74 2.32
N PHE A 100 -3.75 14.17 3.42
CA PHE A 100 -4.01 14.68 4.76
C PHE A 100 -3.50 16.13 4.92
N ILE A 101 -2.25 16.38 4.54
CA ILE A 101 -1.64 17.72 4.62
C ILE A 101 -2.46 18.73 3.80
N ARG A 102 -2.80 18.36 2.55
CA ARG A 102 -3.64 19.21 1.68
C ARG A 102 -5.00 19.52 2.30
N ALA A 103 -5.62 18.54 2.97
CA ALA A 103 -6.91 18.72 3.62
C ALA A 103 -6.84 19.57 4.89
N VAL A 104 -5.74 19.47 5.66
CA VAL A 104 -5.58 20.14 6.95
C VAL A 104 -5.08 21.58 6.81
N GLN A 105 -4.25 21.87 5.81
CA GLN A 105 -3.74 23.23 5.55
C GLN A 105 -4.83 24.32 5.57
N PRO A 106 -5.94 24.23 4.79
CA PRO A 106 -6.99 25.24 4.83
C PRO A 106 -7.79 25.27 6.14
N ILE A 107 -7.75 24.22 6.94
CA ILE A 107 -8.44 24.13 8.25
C ILE A 107 -7.66 24.92 9.30
N LEU A 108 -6.33 24.81 9.29
CA LEU A 108 -5.47 25.48 10.27
C LEU A 108 -5.31 26.98 10.00
N LYS A 109 -5.55 27.45 8.76
CA LYS A 109 -5.57 28.87 8.39
C LYS A 109 -4.30 29.59 8.89
N ASP A 110 -4.44 30.58 9.76
CA ASP A 110 -3.34 31.39 10.29
C ASP A 110 -2.36 30.58 11.17
N ASN A 111 -2.77 29.40 11.64
CA ASN A 111 -1.90 28.47 12.38
C ASN A 111 -1.07 27.58 11.44
N TRP A 112 -1.24 27.66 10.12
CA TRP A 112 -0.41 26.93 9.16
C TRP A 112 0.89 27.68 8.91
N THR A 113 1.99 27.20 9.50
CA THR A 113 3.34 27.72 9.28
C THR A 113 4.22 26.66 8.60
N PRO A 114 5.37 27.05 8.00
CA PRO A 114 6.32 26.08 7.46
C PRO A 114 6.78 25.03 8.48
N GLU A 115 6.90 25.41 9.75
CA GLU A 115 7.26 24.50 10.85
C GLU A 115 6.16 23.48 11.13
N VAL A 116 4.89 23.90 11.10
CA VAL A 116 3.73 23.01 11.26
C VAL A 116 3.65 22.03 10.09
N GLU A 117 3.82 22.51 8.87
CA GLU A 117 3.87 21.64 7.68
C GLU A 117 4.98 20.60 7.78
N GLU A 118 6.19 21.01 8.17
CA GLU A 118 7.33 20.11 8.31
C GLU A 118 7.13 19.08 9.44
N ALA A 119 6.52 19.48 10.56
CA ALA A 119 6.20 18.57 11.64
C ALA A 119 5.22 17.46 11.19
N TRP A 120 4.17 17.82 10.44
CA TRP A 120 3.23 16.83 9.88
C TRP A 120 3.90 15.93 8.84
N LYS A 121 4.70 16.48 7.92
CA LYS A 121 5.48 15.69 6.96
C LYS A 121 6.38 14.69 7.67
N THR A 122 7.08 15.12 8.70
CA THR A 122 7.96 14.29 9.51
C THR A 122 7.19 13.16 10.19
N LEU A 123 6.01 13.44 10.76
CA LEU A 123 5.17 12.41 11.37
C LEU A 123 4.75 11.34 10.35
N PHE A 124 4.33 11.73 9.14
CA PHE A 124 3.97 10.76 8.10
C PHE A 124 5.17 9.98 7.58
N LEU A 125 6.33 10.62 7.41
CA LEU A 125 7.56 9.92 7.05
C LEU A 125 7.94 8.89 8.11
N TYR A 126 7.87 9.26 9.39
CA TYR A 126 8.12 8.37 10.51
C TYR A 126 7.16 7.17 10.51
N ILE A 127 5.85 7.41 10.46
CA ILE A 127 4.82 6.35 10.42
C ILE A 127 5.05 5.41 9.23
N THR A 128 5.18 5.95 8.02
CA THR A 128 5.31 5.14 6.81
C THR A 128 6.62 4.35 6.78
N SER A 129 7.69 4.87 7.37
CA SER A 129 8.96 4.15 7.49
C SER A 129 8.83 2.89 8.36
N ILE A 130 8.13 2.97 9.50
CA ILE A 130 7.92 1.83 10.41
C ILE A 130 6.89 0.85 9.82
N MET A 131 5.82 1.35 9.18
CA MET A 131 4.88 0.47 8.47
C MET A 131 5.59 -0.35 7.40
N LYS A 132 6.53 0.26 6.66
CA LYS A 132 7.34 -0.45 5.67
C LYS A 132 8.20 -1.53 6.31
N GLN A 133 8.78 -1.26 7.48
CA GLN A 133 9.53 -2.28 8.24
C GLN A 133 8.64 -3.46 8.62
N GLY A 134 7.47 -3.19 9.21
CA GLY A 134 6.50 -4.24 9.60
C GLY A 134 6.02 -5.06 8.40
N TYR A 135 5.77 -4.41 7.27
CA TYR A 135 5.41 -5.09 6.01
C TYR A 135 6.50 -6.06 5.56
N VAL A 136 7.75 -5.61 5.53
CA VAL A 136 8.90 -6.44 5.10
C VAL A 136 9.18 -7.57 6.07
N GLU A 137 9.00 -7.34 7.38
CA GLU A 137 9.12 -8.38 8.40
C GLU A 137 8.09 -9.49 8.18
N GLU A 138 6.81 -9.14 8.01
CA GLU A 138 5.75 -10.11 7.75
C GLU A 138 6.00 -10.87 6.43
N GLU A 139 6.45 -10.18 5.39
CA GLU A 139 6.81 -10.82 4.11
C GLU A 139 7.90 -11.89 4.28
N LYS A 140 8.95 -11.58 5.04
CA LYS A 140 10.03 -12.54 5.32
C LYS A 140 9.53 -13.71 6.15
N ASN A 141 8.71 -13.45 7.17
CA ASN A 141 8.15 -14.49 8.03
C ASN A 141 7.30 -15.48 7.23
N GLN A 142 6.42 -14.98 6.35
CA GLN A 142 5.57 -15.83 5.51
C GLN A 142 6.39 -16.66 4.51
N ARG A 143 7.41 -16.05 3.88
CA ARG A 143 8.36 -16.78 3.01
C ARG A 143 9.09 -17.90 3.76
N ASN A 144 9.57 -17.63 4.98
CA ASN A 144 10.28 -18.61 5.79
C ASN A 144 9.36 -19.77 6.21
N THR A 145 8.13 -19.49 6.62
CA THR A 145 7.14 -20.52 6.96
C THR A 145 6.85 -21.42 5.75
N MET A 146 6.62 -20.85 4.56
CA MET A 146 6.38 -21.63 3.34
C MET A 146 7.58 -22.51 2.95
N ALA A 147 8.81 -22.00 3.11
CA ALA A 147 10.03 -22.76 2.82
C ALA A 147 10.21 -23.94 3.79
N ASN A 148 9.88 -23.77 5.07
CA ASN A 148 9.98 -24.83 6.07
C ASN A 148 8.93 -25.94 5.84
N THR A 149 7.67 -25.58 5.56
CA THR A 149 6.61 -26.57 5.26
C THR A 149 6.91 -27.39 3.99
N SER A 150 7.61 -26.80 3.01
CA SER A 150 7.99 -27.49 1.78
C SER A 150 9.12 -28.51 2.00
N ARG A 151 9.98 -28.30 3.00
CA ARG A 151 11.07 -29.22 3.37
C ARG A 151 10.61 -30.40 4.22
N GLU A 152 9.52 -30.24 4.96
CA GLU A 152 8.98 -31.29 5.86
C GLU A 152 8.09 -32.32 5.17
N ARG A 153 7.72 -32.17 3.90
CA ARG A 153 6.89 -33.14 3.16
C ARG A 153 7.78 -34.31 2.68
N PRO A 154 7.74 -35.51 3.32
CA PRO A 154 8.57 -36.63 2.88
C PRO A 154 7.96 -37.22 1.60
N GLU A 155 8.80 -37.57 0.62
CA GLU A 155 8.42 -38.39 -0.53
C GLU A 155 7.72 -39.67 -0.03
N LYS A 156 6.38 -39.71 -0.12
CA LYS A 156 5.64 -40.96 0.05
C LYS A 156 6.02 -41.87 -1.11
N ARG A 157 6.96 -42.77 -0.81
CA ARG A 157 7.41 -43.95 -1.55
C ARG A 157 6.42 -44.43 -2.61
N LEU A 158 6.81 -44.27 -3.88
CA LEU A 158 6.42 -45.20 -4.94
C LEU A 158 7.14 -46.53 -4.69
N ASN A 159 6.55 -47.38 -3.84
CA ASN A 159 6.79 -48.82 -3.90
C ASN A 159 5.46 -49.46 -4.31
N VAL A 160 5.23 -49.49 -5.62
CA VAL A 160 4.23 -50.39 -6.22
C VAL A 160 4.93 -51.74 -6.34
N ILE A 161 4.34 -52.75 -5.69
CA ILE A 161 4.65 -54.18 -5.84
C ILE A 161 4.10 -54.66 -7.18
#